data_AF-A0A931T1K7-F1
#
_entry.id   AF-A0A931T1K7-F1
#
_cell.length_a   1.000
_cell.length_b   1.000
_cell.length_c   1.000
_cell.angle_alpha   90.00
_cell.angle_beta   90.00
_cell.angle_gamma   90.00
#
_symmetry.space_group_name_H-M   'P 1'
#
loop_
_entity.id
_entity.type
_entity.pdbx_description
1 polymer ?
#
loop_
_entity_poly.entity_id
_entity_poly.type
_entity_poly.pdbx_seq_one_letter_code
_entity_poly.pdbx_strand_id
1 'polypeptide(L)'
;MTRPPLSNAFRAVALFALLSVLPQITSAGIPGIGGLRVLFEADSIYHHIVVAEDADARYLRFDRSYQSGMYLRDTFDSPFLYAAYAHLGLIFQPEPRRVLVVGLGGGSVPKRYWRDYPGAVVDVAEIDPMVVDVAKRYFYLPDSPRLRIAV
;
A
#
# COMPACT_ATOMS: atom_id res chain seq x y z
N MET A 1 74.08 2.58 49.61
CA MET A 1 73.39 3.78 50.10
C MET A 1 73.38 4.82 48.99
N THR A 2 72.33 4.84 48.13
CA THR A 2 72.07 5.89 47.11
C THR A 2 70.66 5.71 46.53
N ARG A 3 69.92 6.83 46.37
CA ARG A 3 68.60 7.06 45.72
C ARG A 3 68.54 8.57 45.35
N PRO A 4 67.61 9.08 44.50
CA PRO A 4 66.85 8.48 43.39
C PRO A 4 67.53 8.95 42.06
N PRO A 5 66.97 9.68 41.04
CA PRO A 5 65.58 10.03 40.63
C PRO A 5 64.90 8.87 39.84
N LEU A 6 63.67 8.91 39.28
CA LEU A 6 62.60 9.93 39.04
C LEU A 6 62.66 10.82 37.77
N SER A 7 62.37 10.26 36.60
CA SER A 7 61.45 10.77 35.54
C SER A 7 61.51 9.78 34.34
N ASN A 8 60.47 9.47 33.56
CA ASN A 8 59.39 10.30 33.02
C ASN A 8 58.03 9.60 33.09
N ALA A 9 57.17 10.02 34.01
CA ALA A 9 55.74 9.82 33.87
C ALA A 9 55.20 10.85 32.86
N PHE A 10 55.18 10.53 31.55
CA PHE A 10 54.38 11.23 30.53
C PHE A 10 54.38 10.44 29.20
N ARG A 11 53.70 9.29 29.19
CA ARG A 11 53.11 8.71 27.96
C ARG A 11 51.65 8.36 28.21
N ALA A 12 50.93 9.40 28.63
CA ALA A 12 49.49 9.38 28.80
C ALA A 12 48.80 9.32 27.43
N VAL A 13 47.76 8.49 27.34
CA VAL A 13 46.55 8.71 26.50
C VAL A 13 46.81 9.06 25.03
N ALA A 14 47.05 8.03 24.21
CA ALA A 14 47.06 8.15 22.74
C ALA A 14 46.48 6.90 22.02
N LEU A 15 45.53 6.18 22.63
CA LEU A 15 44.97 4.93 22.06
C LEU A 15 43.45 4.73 22.27
N PHE A 16 42.70 5.73 22.75
CA PHE A 16 41.27 5.58 23.07
C PHE A 16 40.38 6.77 22.64
N ALA A 17 40.71 7.41 21.52
CA ALA A 17 39.95 8.54 20.97
C ALA A 17 39.83 8.53 19.44
N LEU A 18 39.72 7.34 18.83
CA LEU A 18 39.55 7.20 17.37
C LEU A 18 38.51 6.13 16.98
N LEU A 19 37.41 6.03 17.75
CA LEU A 19 36.29 5.14 17.44
C LEU A 19 34.91 5.73 17.84
N SER A 20 34.74 7.04 17.67
CA SER A 20 33.51 7.76 18.10
C SER A 20 33.00 8.79 17.09
N VAL A 21 33.44 8.73 15.83
CA VAL A 21 32.86 9.49 14.71
C VAL A 21 32.64 8.56 13.53
N LEU A 22 31.77 7.56 13.72
CA LEU A 22 30.96 7.09 12.60
C LEU A 22 30.03 8.26 12.24
N PRO A 23 29.99 8.73 10.98
CA PRO A 23 28.93 9.63 10.57
C PRO A 23 27.61 8.91 10.82
N GLN A 24 26.73 9.49 11.64
CA GLN A 24 25.36 9.01 11.70
C GLN A 24 24.78 9.23 10.31
N ILE A 25 24.59 8.14 9.56
CA ILE A 25 23.82 8.15 8.32
C ILE A 25 22.37 8.37 8.74
N THR A 26 22.03 9.62 9.04
CA THR A 26 20.65 10.04 9.09
C THR A 26 20.10 9.85 7.69
N SER A 27 19.12 8.97 7.55
CA SER A 27 18.38 8.78 6.30
C SER A 27 17.45 9.97 6.08
N ALA A 28 18.04 11.16 5.89
CA ALA A 28 17.37 12.31 5.34
C ALA A 28 17.03 11.98 3.88
N GLY A 29 15.87 11.36 3.68
CA GLY A 29 15.41 10.95 2.37
C GLY A 29 15.41 12.13 1.40
N ILE A 30 15.93 11.92 0.19
CA ILE A 30 16.00 12.94 -0.85
C ILE A 30 14.57 13.38 -1.17
N PRO A 31 14.19 14.66 -0.93
CA PRO A 31 12.86 15.13 -1.30
C PRO A 31 12.79 15.24 -2.82
N GLY A 32 11.87 14.51 -3.46
CA GLY A 32 11.58 14.66 -4.89
C GLY A 32 11.63 13.39 -5.76
N ILE A 33 12.01 12.23 -5.24
CA ILE A 33 11.80 10.94 -5.91
C ILE A 33 11.05 10.02 -4.95
N GLY A 34 9.72 10.03 -5.04
CA GLY A 34 8.83 9.26 -4.18
C GLY A 34 8.96 7.76 -4.42
N GLY A 35 9.79 7.08 -3.62
CA GLY A 35 9.86 5.63 -3.63
C GLY A 35 8.58 5.01 -3.08
N LEU A 36 8.03 4.02 -3.80
CA LEU A 36 6.86 3.25 -3.37
C LEU A 36 7.15 2.55 -2.03
N ARG A 37 6.37 2.88 -1.00
CA ARG A 37 6.37 2.22 0.30
C ARG A 37 5.49 0.98 0.25
N VAL A 38 6.07 -0.20 0.42
CA VAL A 38 5.31 -1.45 0.56
C VAL A 38 4.58 -1.47 1.91
N LEU A 39 3.27 -1.74 1.87
CA LEU A 39 2.38 -1.82 3.04
C LEU A 39 1.98 -3.27 3.38
N PHE A 40 2.00 -4.15 2.36
CA PHE A 40 1.68 -5.56 2.45
C PHE A 40 2.31 -6.29 1.28
N GLU A 41 2.84 -7.47 1.53
CA GLU A 41 3.39 -8.38 0.53
C GLU A 41 3.17 -9.82 1.03
N ALA A 42 2.51 -10.64 0.22
CA ALA A 42 2.26 -12.05 0.53
C ALA A 42 1.88 -12.83 -0.74
N ASP A 43 2.18 -14.12 -0.76
CA ASP A 43 1.69 -15.04 -1.78
C ASP A 43 0.35 -15.67 -1.35
N SER A 44 -0.63 -15.63 -2.25
CA SER A 44 -1.85 -16.45 -2.16
C SER A 44 -1.70 -17.73 -3.00
N ILE A 45 -2.77 -18.53 -3.09
CA ILE A 45 -2.79 -19.69 -4.01
C ILE A 45 -2.92 -19.29 -5.48
N TYR A 46 -3.18 -18.01 -5.79
CA TYR A 46 -3.40 -17.48 -7.14
C TYR A 46 -2.35 -16.45 -7.57
N HIS A 47 -1.87 -15.60 -6.66
CA HIS A 47 -1.07 -14.43 -6.98
C HIS A 47 0.00 -14.12 -5.92
N HIS A 48 1.13 -13.57 -6.36
CA HIS A 48 1.99 -12.78 -5.49
C HIS A 48 1.38 -11.38 -5.32
N ILE A 49 0.86 -11.05 -4.14
CA ILE A 49 0.09 -9.83 -3.88
C ILE A 49 0.96 -8.78 -3.20
N VAL A 50 1.10 -7.61 -3.83
CA VAL A 50 1.79 -6.44 -3.25
C VAL A 50 0.84 -5.25 -3.16
N VAL A 51 0.76 -4.66 -1.97
CA VAL A 51 0.18 -3.33 -1.75
C VAL A 51 1.32 -2.35 -1.53
N ALA A 52 1.41 -1.33 -2.37
CA ALA A 52 2.40 -0.27 -2.24
C ALA A 52 1.77 1.11 -2.40
N GLU A 53 2.41 2.14 -1.86
CA GLU A 53 1.88 3.49 -1.75
C GLU A 53 2.96 4.54 -1.99
N ASP A 54 2.64 5.60 -2.74
CA ASP A 54 3.45 6.80 -2.85
C ASP A 54 2.76 8.00 -2.14
N ALA A 55 3.11 9.23 -2.49
CA ALA A 55 2.51 10.42 -1.87
C ALA A 55 1.04 10.66 -2.29
N ASP A 56 0.61 10.13 -3.43
CA ASP A 56 -0.68 10.46 -4.06
C ASP A 56 -1.67 9.28 -4.09
N ALA A 57 -1.17 8.05 -4.22
CA ALA A 57 -2.01 6.86 -4.43
C ALA A 57 -1.47 5.59 -3.77
N ARG A 58 -2.40 4.66 -3.53
CA ARG A 58 -2.16 3.28 -3.11
C ARG A 58 -2.50 2.34 -4.26
N TYR A 59 -1.61 1.41 -4.53
CA TYR A 59 -1.64 0.49 -5.67
C TYR A 59 -1.71 -0.96 -5.21
N LEU A 60 -2.49 -1.76 -5.92
CA LEU A 60 -2.49 -3.22 -5.85
C LEU A 60 -1.75 -3.76 -7.08
N ARG A 61 -0.79 -4.64 -6.83
CA ARG A 61 -0.13 -5.44 -7.86
C ARG A 61 -0.35 -6.92 -7.60
N PHE A 62 -0.63 -7.66 -8.68
CA PHE A 62 -0.46 -9.11 -8.71
C PHE A 62 0.74 -9.42 -9.59
N ASP A 63 1.68 -10.17 -9.05
CA ASP A 63 2.95 -10.54 -9.66
C ASP A 63 3.71 -9.30 -10.17
N ARG A 64 3.75 -9.12 -11.50
CA ARG A 64 4.47 -8.02 -12.16
C ARG A 64 3.54 -6.93 -12.70
N SER A 65 2.22 -7.08 -12.53
CA SER A 65 1.22 -6.18 -13.12
C SER A 65 0.49 -5.37 -12.07
N TYR A 66 0.28 -4.08 -12.34
CA TYR A 66 -0.70 -3.27 -11.61
C TYR A 66 -2.11 -3.72 -11.97
N GLN A 67 -2.95 -3.92 -10.95
CA GLN A 67 -4.31 -4.46 -11.10
C GLN A 67 -5.38 -3.45 -10.66
N SER A 68 -5.08 -2.65 -9.65
CA SER A 68 -6.04 -1.74 -9.05
C SER A 68 -5.37 -0.67 -8.21
N GLY A 69 -6.13 0.31 -7.76
CA GLY A 69 -5.63 1.35 -6.86
C GLY A 69 -6.67 2.40 -6.51
N MET A 70 -6.31 3.24 -5.56
CA MET A 70 -7.09 4.40 -5.13
C MET A 70 -6.18 5.60 -4.88
N TYR A 71 -6.68 6.81 -5.09
CA TYR A 71 -5.98 8.00 -4.60
C TYR A 71 -6.13 8.13 -3.08
N LEU A 72 -5.12 8.70 -2.42
CA LEU A 72 -5.18 8.94 -0.97
C LEU A 72 -6.11 10.12 -0.62
N ARG A 73 -6.25 11.09 -1.52
CA ARG A 73 -7.15 12.26 -1.39
C ARG A 73 -8.64 11.94 -1.58
N ASP A 74 -8.96 10.93 -2.40
CA ASP A 74 -10.30 10.38 -2.57
C ASP A 74 -10.18 8.86 -2.80
N THR A 75 -10.50 8.10 -1.76
CA THR A 75 -10.39 6.64 -1.73
C THR A 75 -11.38 5.91 -2.66
N PHE A 76 -12.31 6.63 -3.28
CA PHE A 76 -13.24 6.12 -4.28
C PHE A 76 -12.80 6.41 -5.72
N ASP A 77 -11.86 7.34 -5.92
CA ASP A 77 -11.26 7.61 -7.22
C ASP A 77 -10.00 6.75 -7.43
N SER A 78 -9.65 6.47 -8.68
CA SER A 78 -8.61 5.50 -9.04
C SER A 78 -7.62 6.09 -10.05
N PRO A 79 -6.31 5.83 -9.90
CA PRO A 79 -5.33 6.16 -10.95
C PRO A 79 -5.52 5.30 -12.22
N PHE A 80 -6.38 4.27 -12.20
CA PHE A 80 -6.65 3.40 -13.34
C PHE A 80 -8.00 3.70 -13.98
N LEU A 81 -7.99 4.21 -15.21
CA LEU A 81 -9.19 4.62 -15.96
C LEU A 81 -10.22 3.50 -16.18
N TYR A 82 -9.82 2.22 -16.16
CA TYR A 82 -10.76 1.09 -16.31
C TYR A 82 -11.87 1.14 -15.24
N ALA A 83 -11.56 1.63 -14.03
CA ALA A 83 -12.53 1.72 -12.95
C ALA A 83 -13.67 2.71 -13.27
N ALA A 84 -13.38 3.77 -14.03
CA ALA A 84 -14.39 4.69 -14.55
C ALA A 84 -15.10 4.09 -15.78
N TYR A 85 -14.37 3.46 -16.71
CA TYR A 85 -14.96 2.86 -17.91
C TYR A 85 -15.90 1.69 -17.63
N ALA A 86 -15.76 1.00 -16.49
CA ALA A 86 -16.71 -0.01 -16.04
C ALA A 86 -18.16 0.52 -15.97
N HIS A 87 -18.34 1.82 -15.70
CA HIS A 87 -19.65 2.48 -15.61
C HIS A 87 -20.32 2.70 -16.98
N LEU A 88 -19.64 2.50 -18.12
CA LEU A 88 -20.20 2.75 -19.46
C LEU A 88 -21.43 1.88 -19.80
N GLY A 89 -21.60 0.73 -19.14
CA GLY A 89 -22.81 -0.10 -19.30
C GLY A 89 -24.11 0.63 -18.90
N LEU A 90 -24.01 1.70 -18.11
CA LEU A 90 -25.16 2.49 -17.65
C LEU A 90 -25.80 3.34 -18.76
N ILE A 91 -25.16 3.48 -19.91
CA ILE A 91 -25.77 4.02 -21.13
C ILE A 91 -27.02 3.19 -21.52
N PHE A 92 -27.00 1.88 -21.26
CA PHE A 92 -28.11 0.96 -21.55
C PHE A 92 -29.04 0.74 -20.35
N GLN A 93 -28.58 1.01 -19.13
CA GLN A 93 -29.38 0.93 -17.90
C GLN A 93 -28.97 2.02 -16.89
N PRO A 94 -29.55 3.23 -16.95
CA PRO A 94 -29.17 4.36 -16.09
C PRO A 94 -29.45 4.14 -14.60
N GLU A 95 -30.44 3.31 -14.25
CA GLU A 95 -30.86 3.02 -12.86
C GLU A 95 -30.63 1.54 -12.51
N PRO A 96 -29.37 1.12 -12.25
CA PRO A 96 -29.06 -0.26 -11.93
C PRO A 96 -29.58 -0.62 -10.54
N ARG A 97 -30.44 -1.65 -10.45
CA ARG A 97 -30.88 -2.22 -9.15
C ARG A 97 -29.98 -3.34 -8.64
N ARG A 98 -29.34 -4.06 -9.56
CA ARG A 98 -28.36 -5.12 -9.28
C ARG A 98 -27.20 -5.02 -10.26
N VAL A 99 -25.98 -5.18 -9.74
CA VAL A 99 -24.73 -5.21 -10.51
C VAL A 99 -23.94 -6.42 -10.05
N LEU A 100 -23.46 -7.24 -10.99
CA LEU A 100 -22.49 -8.30 -10.72
C LEU A 100 -21.12 -7.82 -11.20
N VAL A 101 -20.12 -7.90 -10.32
CA VAL A 101 -18.71 -7.71 -10.69
C VAL A 101 -17.98 -9.05 -10.52
N VAL A 102 -17.28 -9.48 -11.56
CA VAL A 102 -16.44 -10.69 -11.52
C VAL A 102 -14.99 -10.24 -11.37
N GLY A 103 -14.35 -10.65 -10.27
CA GLY A 103 -13.09 -10.09 -9.77
C GLY A 103 -13.32 -8.85 -8.90
N LEU A 104 -12.53 -8.73 -7.83
CA LEU A 104 -12.56 -7.61 -6.89
C LEU A 104 -11.32 -6.72 -7.03
N GLY A 105 -10.13 -7.31 -7.04
CA GLY A 105 -8.87 -6.57 -6.98
C GLY A 105 -8.81 -5.62 -5.78
N GLY A 106 -8.51 -4.33 -6.00
CA GLY A 106 -8.55 -3.30 -4.96
C GLY A 106 -9.97 -2.76 -4.69
N GLY A 107 -10.98 -3.29 -5.37
CA GLY A 107 -12.38 -2.93 -5.18
C GLY A 107 -12.83 -1.61 -5.80
N SER A 108 -12.01 -0.96 -6.63
CA SER A 108 -12.33 0.37 -7.20
C SER A 108 -13.67 0.38 -7.95
N VAL A 109 -13.97 -0.64 -8.76
CA VAL A 109 -15.25 -0.77 -9.47
C VAL A 109 -16.45 -1.00 -8.52
N PRO A 110 -16.51 -2.10 -7.73
CA PRO A 110 -17.69 -2.37 -6.90
C PRO A 110 -17.92 -1.31 -5.83
N LYS A 111 -16.86 -0.71 -5.28
CA LYS A 111 -16.97 0.42 -4.34
C LYS A 111 -17.60 1.65 -4.98
N ARG A 112 -17.20 2.00 -6.20
CA ARG A 112 -17.81 3.12 -6.93
C ARG A 112 -19.27 2.85 -7.26
N TYR A 113 -19.62 1.64 -7.73
CA TYR A 113 -21.02 1.28 -7.94
C TYR A 113 -21.86 1.37 -6.66
N TRP A 114 -21.32 0.91 -5.52
CA TRP A 114 -21.98 0.99 -4.22
C TRP A 114 -22.21 2.45 -3.75
N ARG A 115 -21.25 3.36 -3.99
CA ARG A 115 -21.34 4.79 -3.63
C ARG A 115 -22.24 5.56 -4.58
N ASP A 116 -21.97 5.45 -5.88
CA ASP A 116 -22.54 6.32 -6.93
C ASP A 116 -24.01 5.96 -7.21
N TYR A 117 -24.44 4.72 -6.94
CA TYR A 117 -25.82 4.25 -7.11
C TYR A 117 -26.35 3.67 -5.79
N PRO A 118 -26.86 4.50 -4.86
CA PRO A 118 -27.28 4.04 -3.54
C PRO A 118 -28.47 3.07 -3.56
N GLY A 119 -29.26 3.04 -4.65
CA GLY A 119 -30.32 2.06 -4.89
C GLY A 119 -29.86 0.71 -5.43
N ALA A 120 -28.58 0.56 -5.79
CA ALA A 120 -28.02 -0.69 -6.32
C ALA A 120 -27.58 -1.64 -5.20
N VAL A 121 -27.79 -2.94 -5.41
CA VAL A 121 -27.02 -4.01 -4.76
C VAL A 121 -25.90 -4.44 -5.70
N VAL A 122 -24.68 -4.49 -5.18
CA VAL A 122 -23.48 -4.94 -5.88
C VAL A 122 -23.10 -6.31 -5.32
N ASP A 123 -23.23 -7.34 -6.16
CA ASP A 123 -22.72 -8.67 -5.89
C ASP A 123 -21.33 -8.79 -6.53
N VAL A 124 -20.35 -9.37 -5.82
CA VAL A 124 -18.98 -9.57 -6.29
C VAL A 124 -18.62 -11.04 -6.17
N ALA A 125 -18.04 -11.62 -7.21
CA ALA A 125 -17.41 -12.93 -7.16
C ALA A 125 -15.88 -12.76 -7.23
N GLU A 126 -15.17 -13.10 -6.15
CA GLU A 126 -13.71 -13.03 -6.07
C GLU A 126 -13.19 -14.38 -5.60
N ILE A 127 -12.35 -15.03 -6.39
CA ILE A 127 -11.88 -16.40 -6.12
C ILE A 127 -10.82 -16.43 -5.01
N ASP A 128 -10.11 -15.33 -4.79
CA ASP A 128 -9.04 -15.24 -3.81
C ASP A 128 -9.49 -14.58 -2.49
N PRO A 129 -9.67 -15.33 -1.38
CA PRO A 129 -10.04 -14.75 -0.10
C PRO A 129 -9.01 -13.73 0.42
N MET A 130 -7.72 -13.87 0.07
CA MET A 130 -6.69 -12.91 0.47
C MET A 130 -6.89 -11.56 -0.23
N VAL A 131 -7.38 -11.55 -1.48
CA VAL A 131 -7.73 -10.31 -2.20
C VAL A 131 -8.90 -9.60 -1.52
N VAL A 132 -9.89 -10.33 -1.02
CA VAL A 132 -10.99 -9.75 -0.21
C VAL A 132 -10.47 -9.07 1.05
N ASP A 133 -9.57 -9.73 1.79
CA ASP A 133 -8.96 -9.17 3.00
C ASP A 133 -8.02 -8.00 2.70
N VAL A 134 -7.33 -8.02 1.57
CA VAL A 134 -6.49 -6.90 1.11
C VAL A 134 -7.34 -5.69 0.71
N ALA A 135 -8.43 -5.90 -0.03
CA ALA A 135 -9.36 -4.84 -0.43
C ALA A 135 -10.02 -4.17 0.79
N LYS A 136 -10.44 -4.96 1.78
CA LYS A 136 -10.97 -4.44 3.06
C LYS A 136 -9.92 -3.64 3.84
N ARG A 137 -8.76 -4.24 4.15
CA ARG A 137 -7.74 -3.65 5.03
C ARG A 137 -7.02 -2.46 4.41
N TYR A 138 -6.64 -2.55 3.13
CA TYR A 138 -5.78 -1.57 2.49
C TYR A 138 -6.49 -0.68 1.47
N PHE A 139 -7.63 -1.10 0.93
CA PHE A 139 -8.36 -0.26 -0.03
C PHE A 139 -9.70 0.24 0.50
N TYR A 140 -9.99 0.13 1.80
CA TYR A 140 -11.22 0.63 2.42
C TYR A 140 -12.49 0.19 1.67
N LEU A 141 -12.54 -1.09 1.29
CA LEU A 141 -13.76 -1.70 0.75
C LEU A 141 -14.85 -1.67 1.85
N PRO A 142 -16.03 -1.06 1.61
CA PRO A 142 -17.02 -0.84 2.64
C PRO A 142 -17.71 -2.15 3.01
N ASP A 143 -17.89 -2.39 4.30
CA ASP A 143 -18.78 -3.44 4.79
C ASP A 143 -20.23 -2.93 4.71
N SER A 144 -21.09 -3.62 3.95
CA SER A 144 -22.44 -3.14 3.67
C SER A 144 -23.36 -4.26 3.16
N PRO A 145 -24.62 -4.34 3.58
CA PRO A 145 -25.59 -5.32 3.03
C PRO A 145 -25.91 -5.12 1.54
N ARG A 146 -25.50 -3.98 0.95
CA ARG A 146 -25.56 -3.68 -0.48
C ARG A 146 -24.29 -4.03 -1.25
N LEU A 147 -23.19 -4.38 -0.60
CA LEU A 147 -21.95 -4.82 -1.26
C LEU A 147 -21.61 -6.23 -0.73
N ARG A 148 -21.94 -7.25 -1.53
CA ARG A 148 -21.88 -8.66 -1.13
C ARG A 148 -20.75 -9.32 -1.88
N ILE A 149 -19.95 -10.12 -1.19
CA ILE A 149 -18.77 -10.77 -1.76
C ILE A 149 -18.93 -12.27 -1.55
N ALA A 150 -18.91 -13.03 -2.65
CA ALA A 150 -18.81 -14.47 -2.66
C ALA A 150 -17.37 -14.87 -3.05
N VAL A 151 -16.87 -15.90 -2.38
CA VAL A 151 -15.58 -16.56 -2.59
C VAL A 151 -15.85 -18.05 -2.80
#